data_AF-A0A1V5NTF4-F1
#
_entry.id   AF-A0A1V5NTF4-F1
#
_cell.length_a   1.000
_cell.length_b   1.000
_cell.length_c   1.000
_cell.angle_alpha   90.00
_cell.angle_beta   90.00
_cell.angle_gamma   90.00
#
_symmetry.space_group_name_H-M   'P 1'
#
loop_
_entity.id
_entity.type
_entity.pdbx_description
1 polymer ?
#
loop_
_entity_poly.entity_id
_entity_poly.type
_entity_poly.pdbx_seq_one_letter_code
_entity_poly.pdbx_strand_id
1 'polypeptide(L)'
;MKCCRSMKVFLFFAFTVWPLFSAGASTESSIRLTGEGQAGMPLVTFPDADTVSFRSVASEGALLGSNGTMWCPLPRRFSHRILQYVTVRNRKEDGHSAREAGTGKPAWMSLRARIHGTDEWVTWSDQFGALKAVPYASPDQLNWSSYLGFNERVGNRGIDGVLVANQSNGSCPAAPIRIHEMQLVFLHSGSRGVTDRMFDLSKARQLNGLTWCYRLDSARGLSLAPGHSFVFELPKVAYPWIGSLALKHRKDPELLPGGESSMDTWDQNPAYVRVEIHDAKSGQWIRWADRWGSDKFAEARPADNPEDETLHSCLRAFGRILADKARITNVSKGDPVRSEARIHEFQVSYYPERSGVDSFEHIFTPETVFPDPENKVMVALQGGGERLEGRYPAAIPLGPGYRSRVAAIAALPSGHSFPMTIDPPAPGRRDGLGRLIIPLPEKGRLIMGELAIGDLDVTTMTKNKDGGFGRTGRAELSVRLRNRTVPGRDFPALIRYNIGPAGSIIFGAPRGAESLQRGDELVVSVDFDVAFLMGYRISCSGD
;
A
#
# COMPACT_ATOMS: atom_id res chain seq x y z
N MET A 1 74.76 -46.86 6.18
CA MET A 1 73.64 -46.55 7.11
C MET A 1 72.39 -46.26 6.27
N LYS A 2 71.19 -46.58 6.76
CA LYS A 2 69.90 -46.48 6.03
C LYS A 2 69.06 -45.26 6.51
N CYS A 3 68.05 -44.89 5.71
CA CYS A 3 66.96 -43.92 6.01
C CYS A 3 67.41 -42.44 6.13
N CYS A 4 66.58 -41.38 6.05
CA CYS A 4 65.31 -41.03 5.35
C CYS A 4 65.09 -39.50 5.57
N ARG A 5 64.12 -38.75 5.01
CA ARG A 5 62.93 -38.97 4.16
C ARG A 5 62.65 -37.68 3.35
N SER A 6 61.84 -37.73 2.28
CA SER A 6 61.42 -36.54 1.52
C SER A 6 60.32 -35.72 2.20
N MET A 7 60.28 -34.40 1.94
CA MET A 7 59.03 -33.63 1.83
C MET A 7 59.18 -32.56 0.75
N LYS A 8 58.26 -32.55 -0.24
CA LYS A 8 58.13 -31.48 -1.25
C LYS A 8 56.76 -30.83 -1.07
N VAL A 9 56.74 -29.51 -0.93
CA VAL A 9 55.52 -28.69 -0.96
C VAL A 9 55.32 -28.19 -2.38
N PHE A 10 54.12 -28.36 -2.94
CA PHE A 10 53.73 -27.76 -4.22
C PHE A 10 52.90 -26.50 -3.95
N LEU A 11 53.38 -25.36 -4.46
CA LEU A 11 52.53 -24.19 -4.73
C LEU A 11 51.87 -24.38 -6.10
N PHE A 12 50.58 -24.05 -6.22
CA PHE A 12 49.93 -23.84 -7.50
C PHE A 12 49.26 -22.46 -7.51
N PHE A 13 49.73 -21.59 -8.40
CA PHE A 13 48.99 -20.40 -8.82
C PHE A 13 47.97 -20.82 -9.88
N ALA A 14 46.73 -20.34 -9.75
CA ALA A 14 45.73 -20.41 -10.82
C ALA A 14 45.15 -19.00 -11.04
N PHE A 15 45.50 -18.39 -12.17
CA PHE A 15 44.78 -17.25 -12.71
C PHE A 15 43.48 -17.75 -13.33
N THR A 16 42.34 -17.17 -12.94
CA THR A 16 41.06 -17.39 -13.64
C THR A 16 40.64 -16.09 -14.33
N VAL A 17 40.67 -16.09 -15.66
CA VAL A 17 40.22 -14.97 -16.49
C VAL A 17 38.69 -14.90 -16.45
N TRP A 18 38.15 -13.74 -16.13
CA TRP A 18 36.71 -13.47 -16.19
C TRP A 18 36.34 -12.99 -17.61
N PRO A 19 35.38 -13.61 -18.32
CA PRO A 19 34.87 -13.04 -19.56
C PRO A 19 34.02 -11.80 -19.25
N LEU A 20 34.22 -10.71 -20.01
CA LEU A 20 33.21 -9.66 -20.12
C LEU A 20 31.97 -10.25 -20.79
N PHE A 21 30.87 -10.36 -20.04
CA PHE A 21 29.54 -10.58 -20.62
C PHE A 21 28.75 -9.27 -20.59
N SER A 22 28.59 -8.65 -21.75
CA SER A 22 27.50 -7.69 -21.98
C SER A 22 26.21 -8.48 -22.16
N ALA A 23 25.31 -8.44 -21.18
CA ALA A 23 24.01 -9.08 -21.25
C ALA A 23 22.90 -8.12 -20.82
N GLY A 24 22.05 -7.75 -21.77
CA GLY A 24 20.71 -7.24 -21.48
C GLY A 24 19.76 -8.39 -21.11
N ALA A 25 18.55 -8.01 -20.65
CA ALA A 25 17.50 -8.90 -20.14
C ALA A 25 17.80 -9.63 -18.82
N SER A 26 16.81 -9.62 -17.92
CA SER A 26 16.91 -10.15 -16.57
C SER A 26 16.90 -11.67 -16.54
N THR A 27 18.02 -12.28 -16.18
CA THR A 27 18.08 -13.68 -15.75
C THR A 27 18.03 -13.76 -14.22
N GLU A 28 17.09 -14.53 -13.68
CA GLU A 28 17.04 -14.84 -12.25
C GLU A 28 18.28 -15.65 -11.87
N SER A 29 19.26 -14.96 -11.32
CA SER A 29 20.44 -15.58 -10.73
C SER A 29 20.06 -16.13 -9.35
N SER A 30 20.59 -17.31 -9.00
CA SER A 30 20.50 -17.83 -7.63
C SER A 30 21.88 -18.13 -7.07
N ILE A 31 22.05 -17.87 -5.77
CA ILE A 31 23.30 -18.14 -5.04
C ILE A 31 22.92 -18.94 -3.79
N ARG A 32 23.61 -20.06 -3.56
CA ARG A 32 23.56 -20.78 -2.28
C ARG A 32 24.62 -20.23 -1.35
N LEU A 33 24.20 -19.74 -0.19
CA LEU A 33 25.12 -19.39 0.89
C LEU A 33 25.36 -20.64 1.76
N THR A 34 26.53 -21.27 1.62
CA THR A 34 26.95 -22.39 2.46
C THR A 34 27.91 -21.90 3.55
N GLY A 35 27.38 -21.66 4.75
CA GLY A 35 28.17 -21.47 5.97
C GLY A 35 27.68 -22.45 7.03
N GLU A 36 28.61 -23.15 7.68
CA GLU A 36 28.27 -24.07 8.77
C GLU A 36 27.65 -23.29 9.94
N GLY A 37 26.48 -23.75 10.43
CA GLY A 37 25.85 -23.24 11.65
C GLY A 37 24.66 -22.29 11.51
N GLN A 38 24.23 -21.91 10.30
CA GLN A 38 23.01 -21.08 10.12
C GLN A 38 21.83 -21.85 9.53
N ALA A 39 20.84 -22.13 10.36
CA ALA A 39 19.56 -22.66 9.91
C ALA A 39 18.72 -21.57 9.20
N GLY A 40 18.16 -21.90 8.04
CA GLY A 40 16.96 -21.19 7.54
C GLY A 40 16.87 -20.98 6.04
N MET A 41 17.57 -19.96 5.51
CA MET A 41 17.33 -19.44 4.16
C MET A 41 18.58 -19.46 3.26
N PRO A 42 18.89 -20.61 2.62
CA PRO A 42 20.08 -20.74 1.81
C PRO A 42 19.87 -20.33 0.34
N LEU A 43 18.65 -20.03 -0.12
CA LEU A 43 18.40 -19.60 -1.50
C LEU A 43 18.27 -18.08 -1.57
N VAL A 44 19.25 -17.42 -2.19
CA VAL A 44 19.16 -15.99 -2.57
C VAL A 44 18.80 -15.92 -4.05
N THR A 45 17.73 -15.19 -4.40
CA THR A 45 17.35 -14.88 -5.79
C THR A 45 17.20 -13.37 -6.01
N PHE A 46 17.10 -12.97 -7.28
CA PHE A 46 17.00 -11.57 -7.68
C PHE A 46 15.82 -11.38 -8.64
N PRO A 47 14.59 -11.15 -8.12
CA PRO A 47 13.38 -11.03 -8.94
C PRO A 47 13.44 -9.93 -9.99
N ASP A 48 14.18 -8.85 -9.71
CA ASP A 48 14.56 -7.77 -10.63
C ASP A 48 15.86 -7.08 -10.16
N ALA A 49 16.30 -6.03 -10.85
CA ALA A 49 17.56 -5.31 -10.60
C ALA A 49 17.66 -4.61 -9.23
N ASP A 50 16.55 -4.37 -8.53
CA ASP A 50 16.50 -3.66 -7.25
C ASP A 50 15.88 -4.49 -6.11
N THR A 51 15.65 -5.79 -6.34
CA THR A 51 15.06 -6.70 -5.36
C THR A 51 16.01 -7.86 -5.05
N VAL A 52 16.25 -8.14 -3.77
CA VAL A 52 16.89 -9.38 -3.28
C VAL A 52 15.84 -10.19 -2.53
N SER A 53 15.63 -11.45 -2.91
CA SER A 53 14.76 -12.37 -2.16
C SER A 53 15.60 -13.46 -1.49
N PHE A 54 15.38 -13.66 -0.19
CA PHE A 54 15.87 -14.78 0.58
C PHE A 54 14.71 -15.76 0.77
N ARG A 55 14.91 -17.03 0.43
CA ARG A 55 13.88 -18.07 0.52
C ARG A 55 14.36 -19.27 1.34
N SER A 56 13.45 -19.80 2.15
CA SER A 56 13.60 -21.11 2.76
C SER A 56 13.59 -22.19 1.67
N VAL A 57 14.46 -23.20 1.80
CA VAL A 57 14.40 -24.42 0.98
C VAL A 57 13.53 -25.51 1.63
N ALA A 58 13.18 -25.36 2.91
CA ALA A 58 12.19 -26.19 3.56
C ALA A 58 10.79 -25.64 3.27
N SER A 59 9.86 -26.51 2.85
CA SER A 59 8.44 -26.18 2.60
C SER A 59 7.77 -25.53 3.80
N GLU A 60 8.09 -26.00 5.01
CA GLU A 60 7.52 -25.50 6.27
C GLU A 60 8.03 -24.12 6.69
N GLY A 61 9.04 -23.59 5.98
CA GLY A 61 9.74 -22.36 6.32
C GLY A 61 10.88 -22.57 7.32
N ALA A 62 11.78 -21.58 7.37
CA ALA A 62 12.87 -21.50 8.31
C ALA A 62 12.36 -21.27 9.74
N LEU A 63 12.73 -22.15 10.68
CA LEU A 63 12.31 -22.06 12.07
C LEU A 63 13.13 -21.00 12.83
N LEU A 64 12.42 -20.06 13.46
CA LEU A 64 12.98 -19.08 14.39
C LEU A 64 12.29 -19.22 15.75
N GLY A 65 12.93 -19.93 16.67
CA GLY A 65 12.47 -20.09 18.06
C GLY A 65 12.36 -18.76 18.81
N SER A 66 11.76 -18.76 20.00
CA SER A 66 11.69 -17.58 20.88
C SER A 66 13.09 -17.00 21.12
N ASN A 67 13.26 -15.69 20.94
CA ASN A 67 14.54 -14.97 20.98
C ASN A 67 15.58 -15.40 19.91
N GLY A 68 15.20 -16.26 18.97
CA GLY A 68 16.01 -16.60 17.81
C GLY A 68 16.22 -15.40 16.89
N THR A 69 17.39 -15.34 16.26
CA THR A 69 17.73 -14.32 15.25
C THR A 69 18.22 -14.97 13.97
N MET A 70 17.97 -14.31 12.83
CA MET A 70 18.37 -14.74 11.50
C MET A 70 19.04 -13.56 10.80
N TRP A 71 20.31 -13.74 10.42
CA TRP A 71 21.08 -12.74 9.67
C TRP A 71 21.06 -13.07 8.18
N CYS A 72 20.71 -12.08 7.36
CA CYS A 72 20.66 -12.18 5.92
C CYS A 72 21.63 -11.15 5.30
N PRO A 73 22.90 -11.53 5.07
CA PRO A 73 23.89 -10.65 4.46
C PRO A 73 23.57 -10.39 3.00
N LEU A 74 23.81 -9.16 2.53
CA LEU A 74 23.59 -8.79 1.14
C LEU A 74 24.75 -9.18 0.23
N PRO A 75 24.46 -9.61 -1.01
CA PRO A 75 25.46 -9.70 -2.07
C PRO A 75 26.06 -8.32 -2.37
N ARG A 76 27.37 -8.24 -2.62
CA ARG A 76 28.13 -6.99 -2.78
C ARG A 76 27.51 -5.93 -3.70
N ARG A 77 26.79 -6.34 -4.75
CA ARG A 77 26.09 -5.42 -5.68
C ARG A 77 24.90 -4.67 -5.07
N PHE A 78 24.46 -5.07 -3.87
CA PHE A 78 23.45 -4.39 -3.05
C PHE A 78 24.07 -3.76 -1.78
N SER A 79 25.24 -4.23 -1.33
CA SER A 79 25.99 -3.73 -0.16
C SER A 79 26.57 -2.33 -0.38
N HIS A 80 25.69 -1.32 -0.37
CA HIS A 80 25.89 0.14 -0.47
C HIS A 80 24.57 0.83 -0.89
N ARG A 81 23.58 0.08 -1.40
CA ARG A 81 22.30 0.61 -1.85
C ARG A 81 21.37 0.91 -0.68
N ILE A 82 20.57 1.96 -0.83
CA ILE A 82 19.59 2.40 0.16
C ILE A 82 18.41 1.43 0.15
N LEU A 83 18.15 0.78 1.28
CA LEU A 83 16.98 -0.07 1.47
C LEU A 83 15.70 0.78 1.54
N GLN A 84 14.72 0.52 0.69
CA GLN A 84 13.43 1.21 0.71
C GLN A 84 12.45 0.50 1.64
N TYR A 85 12.23 -0.80 1.42
CA TYR A 85 11.33 -1.61 2.25
C TYR A 85 11.72 -3.08 2.28
N VAL A 86 11.15 -3.80 3.24
CA VAL A 86 11.24 -5.26 3.33
C VAL A 86 9.85 -5.86 3.45
N THR A 87 9.58 -6.95 2.75
CA THR A 87 8.42 -7.81 3.01
C THR A 87 8.89 -9.15 3.54
N VAL A 88 8.16 -9.74 4.49
CA VAL A 88 8.49 -11.03 5.10
C VAL A 88 7.25 -11.91 5.05
N ARG A 89 7.32 -13.04 4.34
CA ARG A 89 6.28 -14.07 4.31
C ARG A 89 6.50 -15.03 5.47
N ASN A 90 5.57 -15.04 6.43
CA ASN A 90 5.75 -15.65 7.75
C ASN A 90 4.46 -16.31 8.28
N ARG A 91 4.62 -17.11 9.33
CA ARG A 91 3.53 -17.60 10.18
C ARG A 91 4.05 -17.90 11.59
N LYS A 92 3.18 -17.90 12.59
CA LYS A 92 3.44 -18.53 13.89
C LYS A 92 3.34 -20.04 13.69
N GLU A 93 4.23 -20.79 14.31
CA GLU A 93 4.18 -22.26 14.28
C GLU A 93 3.18 -22.79 15.32
N ASP A 94 2.53 -23.90 14.98
CA ASP A 94 1.49 -24.54 15.79
C ASP A 94 2.09 -25.25 17.01
N GLY A 95 2.33 -24.47 18.06
CA GLY A 95 2.44 -25.00 19.43
C GLY A 95 1.18 -25.79 19.78
N HIS A 96 1.36 -26.97 20.37
CA HIS A 96 0.38 -28.05 20.48
C HIS A 96 -1.08 -27.64 20.79
N SER A 97 -2.00 -28.22 20.01
CA SER A 97 -3.46 -28.23 20.12
C SER A 97 -4.21 -27.00 19.57
N ALA A 98 -4.98 -27.24 18.50
CA ALA A 98 -5.90 -26.28 17.88
C ALA A 98 -7.08 -25.83 18.78
N ARG A 99 -7.15 -26.29 20.04
CA ARG A 99 -8.18 -25.89 21.01
C ARG A 99 -7.91 -24.53 21.66
N GLU A 100 -6.67 -24.02 21.62
CA GLU A 100 -6.29 -22.70 22.17
C GLU A 100 -6.22 -21.58 21.11
N ALA A 101 -6.72 -21.82 19.89
CA ALA A 101 -6.71 -20.84 18.80
C ALA A 101 -7.45 -19.52 19.14
N GLY A 102 -8.32 -19.51 20.15
CA GLY A 102 -9.01 -18.32 20.67
C GLY A 102 -8.34 -17.62 21.87
N THR A 103 -7.26 -18.16 22.43
CA THR A 103 -6.59 -17.62 23.64
C THR A 103 -5.08 -17.32 23.44
N GLY A 104 -4.50 -17.78 22.32
CA GLY A 104 -3.05 -17.76 22.09
C GLY A 104 -2.44 -16.37 21.87
N LYS A 105 -1.62 -15.93 22.83
CA LYS A 105 -0.81 -14.69 22.77
C LYS A 105 -0.02 -14.57 21.44
N PRO A 106 0.06 -13.37 20.82
CA PRO A 106 0.74 -13.18 19.53
C PRO A 106 2.25 -13.43 19.63
N ALA A 107 2.84 -14.00 18.57
CA ALA A 107 4.28 -13.98 18.37
C ALA A 107 4.70 -12.62 17.79
N TRP A 108 5.91 -12.15 18.08
CA TRP A 108 6.38 -10.82 17.67
C TRP A 108 7.69 -10.89 16.89
N MET A 109 7.76 -10.15 15.78
CA MET A 109 8.93 -10.09 14.90
C MET A 109 9.45 -8.66 14.76
N SER A 110 10.74 -8.47 15.04
CA SER A 110 11.47 -7.22 14.79
C SER A 110 12.43 -7.37 13.60
N LEU A 111 12.71 -6.27 12.91
CA LEU A 111 13.64 -6.20 11.79
C LEU A 111 14.68 -5.10 12.02
N ARG A 112 15.95 -5.39 11.76
CA ARG A 112 17.08 -4.45 11.91
C ARG A 112 17.92 -4.48 10.64
N ALA A 113 18.47 -3.35 10.21
CA ALA A 113 19.46 -3.28 9.14
C ALA A 113 20.81 -2.83 9.68
N ARG A 114 21.90 -3.42 9.17
CA ARG A 114 23.26 -2.99 9.49
C ARG A 114 23.73 -1.96 8.47
N ILE A 115 24.16 -0.79 8.92
CA ILE A 115 24.63 0.29 8.05
C ILE A 115 25.98 -0.07 7.43
N HIS A 116 26.09 0.12 6.11
CA HIS A 116 27.25 -0.27 5.32
C HIS A 116 28.57 0.30 5.86
N GLY A 117 29.56 -0.57 6.10
CA GLY A 117 30.88 -0.17 6.55
C GLY A 117 30.95 0.26 8.03
N THR A 118 29.93 -0.09 8.82
CA THR A 118 29.88 0.23 10.27
C THR A 118 29.39 -0.97 11.09
N ASP A 119 29.44 -0.85 12.42
CA ASP A 119 28.77 -1.76 13.37
C ASP A 119 27.39 -1.24 13.82
N GLU A 120 26.87 -0.16 13.20
CA GLU A 120 25.59 0.44 13.55
C GLU A 120 24.41 -0.43 13.05
N TRP A 121 23.45 -0.68 13.94
CA TRP A 121 22.23 -1.43 13.65
C TRP A 121 20.99 -0.58 13.86
N VAL A 122 20.34 -0.19 12.76
CA VAL A 122 19.08 0.55 12.79
C VAL A 122 17.92 -0.44 12.90
N THR A 123 17.17 -0.36 13.99
CA THR A 123 15.91 -1.10 14.17
C THR A 123 14.79 -0.38 13.43
N TRP A 124 14.04 -1.10 12.61
CA TRP A 124 12.86 -0.56 11.95
C TRP A 124 11.74 -0.28 12.95
N SER A 125 11.00 0.81 12.76
CA SER A 125 9.77 1.11 13.49
C SER A 125 8.83 2.01 12.69
N ASP A 126 7.52 1.89 12.95
CA ASP A 126 6.50 2.88 12.57
C ASP A 126 5.78 3.42 13.82
N GLN A 127 4.66 4.10 13.63
CA GLN A 127 3.82 4.65 14.72
C GLN A 127 3.29 3.57 15.70
N PHE A 128 3.36 2.29 15.33
CA PHE A 128 2.98 1.15 16.19
C PHE A 128 4.19 0.50 16.89
N GLY A 129 5.37 1.10 16.76
CA GLY A 129 6.62 0.61 17.35
C GLY A 129 7.45 -0.26 16.42
N ALA A 130 8.38 -1.02 17.01
CA ALA A 130 9.39 -1.80 16.30
C ALA A 130 9.02 -3.28 16.03
N LEU A 131 7.86 -3.71 16.53
CA LEU A 131 7.41 -5.11 16.48
C LEU A 131 6.20 -5.24 15.55
N LYS A 132 6.19 -6.31 14.73
CA LYS A 132 4.98 -6.75 14.03
C LYS A 132 4.50 -8.07 14.60
N ALA A 133 3.19 -8.18 14.79
CA ALA A 133 2.57 -9.44 15.20
C ALA A 133 2.69 -10.45 14.06
N VAL A 134 2.97 -11.69 14.43
CA VAL A 134 3.03 -12.85 13.53
C VAL A 134 1.84 -13.75 13.91
N PRO A 135 0.79 -13.82 13.07
CA PRO A 135 -0.41 -14.60 13.35
C PRO A 135 -0.19 -16.09 13.11
N TYR A 136 -1.07 -16.92 13.66
CA TYR A 136 -1.22 -18.30 13.19
C TYR A 136 -1.71 -18.31 11.74
N ALA A 137 -1.12 -19.19 10.94
CA ALA A 137 -1.43 -19.35 9.52
C ALA A 137 -1.02 -20.76 9.07
N SER A 138 -1.83 -21.39 8.21
CA SER A 138 -1.45 -22.67 7.60
C SER A 138 -0.26 -22.49 6.64
N PRO A 139 0.45 -23.56 6.25
CA PRO A 139 1.48 -23.49 5.21
C PRO A 139 0.99 -22.86 3.89
N ASP A 140 -0.29 -23.00 3.58
CA ASP A 140 -0.91 -22.50 2.36
C ASP A 140 -1.38 -21.04 2.46
N GLN A 141 -1.67 -20.54 3.68
CA GLN A 141 -2.24 -19.22 3.94
C GLN A 141 -1.28 -18.30 4.72
N LEU A 142 -0.01 -18.26 4.30
CA LEU A 142 1.04 -17.49 4.96
C LEU A 142 0.77 -15.98 4.99
N ASN A 143 1.07 -15.37 6.13
CA ASN A 143 0.95 -13.93 6.36
C ASN A 143 2.11 -13.15 5.72
N TRP A 144 1.85 -11.90 5.31
CA TRP A 144 2.87 -10.96 4.83
C TRP A 144 3.03 -9.78 5.80
N SER A 145 4.27 -9.57 6.27
CA SER A 145 4.63 -8.42 7.11
C SER A 145 5.48 -7.43 6.32
N SER A 146 4.95 -6.24 6.06
CA SER A 146 5.66 -5.15 5.34
C SER A 146 6.27 -4.11 6.26
N TYR A 147 7.56 -3.87 6.06
CA TYR A 147 8.45 -2.92 6.75
C TYR A 147 8.80 -1.77 5.80
N LEU A 148 7.78 -0.96 5.47
CA LEU A 148 7.88 0.19 4.56
C LEU A 148 8.64 1.38 5.18
N GLY A 149 9.15 2.29 4.36
CA GLY A 149 9.79 3.55 4.79
C GLY A 149 11.16 3.36 5.46
N PHE A 150 11.90 2.29 5.10
CA PHE A 150 13.17 1.95 5.74
C PHE A 150 14.27 2.99 5.43
N ASN A 151 14.24 3.60 4.24
CA ASN A 151 15.20 4.59 3.77
C ASN A 151 15.34 5.80 4.73
N GLU A 152 14.21 6.30 5.25
CA GLU A 152 14.20 7.39 6.24
C GLU A 152 14.87 6.95 7.56
N ARG A 153 14.72 5.67 7.95
CA ARG A 153 15.29 5.13 9.19
C ARG A 153 16.80 4.91 9.11
N VAL A 154 17.32 4.43 7.97
CA VAL A 154 18.77 4.29 7.76
C VAL A 154 19.46 5.61 7.44
N GLY A 155 18.71 6.71 7.30
CA GLY A 155 19.23 8.04 6.98
C GLY A 155 19.76 8.12 5.54
N ASN A 156 19.11 7.44 4.60
CA ASN A 156 19.53 7.33 3.20
C ASN A 156 20.96 6.76 3.01
N ARG A 157 21.42 5.92 3.95
CA ARG A 157 22.70 5.19 3.86
C ARG A 157 22.50 3.80 3.29
N GLY A 158 23.57 3.26 2.68
CA GLY A 158 23.63 1.87 2.27
C GLY A 158 23.61 0.90 3.45
N ILE A 159 23.23 -0.35 3.20
CA ILE A 159 23.22 -1.41 4.21
C ILE A 159 24.02 -2.65 3.79
N ASP A 160 24.55 -3.39 4.75
CA ASP A 160 25.26 -4.68 4.54
C ASP A 160 24.33 -5.90 4.62
N GLY A 161 23.13 -5.73 5.16
CA GLY A 161 22.13 -6.78 5.29
C GLY A 161 21.11 -6.49 6.40
N VAL A 162 20.22 -7.45 6.63
CA VAL A 162 19.17 -7.34 7.65
C VAL A 162 19.16 -8.52 8.61
N LEU A 163 18.78 -8.25 9.86
CA LEU A 163 18.57 -9.24 10.90
C LEU A 163 17.08 -9.25 11.30
N VAL A 164 16.46 -10.43 11.17
CA VAL A 164 15.13 -10.72 11.68
C VAL A 164 15.27 -11.34 13.07
N ALA A 165 14.44 -10.95 14.03
CA ALA A 165 14.44 -11.54 15.36
C ALA A 165 13.02 -11.79 15.89
N ASN A 166 12.80 -12.97 16.47
CA ASN A 166 11.59 -13.32 17.19
C ASN A 166 11.68 -12.77 18.62
N GLN A 167 10.95 -11.70 18.92
CA GLN A 167 10.99 -10.96 20.19
C GLN A 167 9.92 -11.43 21.19
N SER A 168 9.45 -12.67 21.08
CA SER A 168 8.40 -13.24 21.93
C SER A 168 8.92 -13.58 23.33
N ASN A 169 9.10 -12.55 24.17
CA ASN A 169 9.65 -12.65 25.52
C ASN A 169 8.60 -12.84 26.62
N GLY A 170 8.92 -13.68 27.62
CA GLY A 170 8.56 -13.43 29.02
C GLY A 170 7.26 -13.98 29.61
N SER A 171 6.27 -14.44 28.84
CA SER A 171 5.05 -15.05 29.46
C SER A 171 4.40 -16.19 28.65
N CYS A 172 5.11 -16.75 27.69
CA CYS A 172 4.68 -17.91 26.91
C CYS A 172 5.94 -18.68 26.47
N PRO A 173 6.22 -19.88 27.00
CA PRO A 173 7.25 -20.73 26.43
C PRO A 173 6.80 -21.20 25.03
N ALA A 174 7.72 -21.18 24.06
CA ALA A 174 7.48 -21.58 22.67
C ALA A 174 6.39 -20.77 21.93
N ALA A 175 6.78 -19.58 21.44
CA ALA A 175 6.10 -18.92 20.31
C ALA A 175 7.03 -18.87 19.07
N PRO A 176 7.47 -20.02 18.52
CA PRO A 176 8.27 -20.05 17.31
C PRO A 176 7.53 -19.44 16.11
N ILE A 177 8.31 -18.86 15.19
CA ILE A 177 7.81 -18.37 13.91
C ILE A 177 8.53 -19.09 12.77
N ARG A 178 7.83 -19.31 11.66
CA ARG A 178 8.37 -19.82 10.41
C ARG A 178 8.48 -18.68 9.42
N ILE A 179 9.67 -18.49 8.84
CA ILE A 179 9.92 -17.49 7.79
C ILE A 179 10.12 -18.25 6.47
N HIS A 180 9.30 -17.95 5.47
CA HIS A 180 9.30 -18.66 4.18
C HIS A 180 10.04 -17.90 3.10
N GLU A 181 9.79 -16.59 3.03
CA GLU A 181 10.45 -15.67 2.10
C GLU A 181 10.67 -14.32 2.79
N MET A 182 11.76 -13.63 2.43
CA MET A 182 11.98 -12.24 2.77
C MET A 182 12.52 -11.50 1.55
N GLN A 183 11.83 -10.45 1.11
CA GLN A 183 12.24 -9.61 -0.02
C GLN A 183 12.70 -8.25 0.46
N LEU A 184 13.92 -7.84 0.08
CA LEU A 184 14.49 -6.53 0.33
C LEU A 184 14.45 -5.75 -0.99
N VAL A 185 13.83 -4.58 -0.97
CA VAL A 185 13.70 -3.72 -2.15
C VAL A 185 14.43 -2.42 -1.93
N PHE A 186 15.27 -2.06 -2.88
CA PHE A 186 16.22 -0.95 -2.81
C PHE A 186 15.78 0.20 -3.71
N LEU A 187 16.16 1.43 -3.32
CA LEU A 187 15.99 2.60 -4.18
C LEU A 187 16.77 2.44 -5.50
N HIS A 188 16.20 2.95 -6.57
CA HIS A 188 16.73 2.83 -7.93
C HIS A 188 17.21 4.18 -8.47
N SER A 189 18.52 4.31 -8.65
CA SER A 189 19.17 5.44 -9.31
C SER A 189 19.34 5.15 -10.81
N GLY A 190 18.36 5.49 -11.64
CA GLY A 190 18.48 5.31 -13.08
C GLY A 190 17.20 5.47 -13.89
N SER A 191 17.40 5.76 -15.18
CA SER A 191 16.44 5.41 -16.23
C SER A 191 16.54 3.92 -16.50
N ARG A 192 15.47 3.15 -16.29
CA ARG A 192 15.39 1.79 -16.83
C ARG A 192 15.35 1.93 -18.35
N GLY A 193 16.37 1.41 -19.04
CA GLY A 193 16.49 1.50 -20.49
C GLY A 193 15.47 0.62 -21.21
N VAL A 194 14.22 1.09 -21.28
CA VAL A 194 13.16 0.59 -22.15
C VAL A 194 12.36 1.81 -22.66
N THR A 195 11.48 1.61 -23.62
CA THR A 195 10.82 2.66 -24.41
C THR A 195 9.81 3.49 -23.59
N ASP A 196 10.32 4.46 -22.82
CA ASP A 196 9.52 5.37 -22.01
C ASP A 196 8.65 6.29 -22.90
N ARG A 197 7.32 6.16 -22.80
CA ARG A 197 6.39 7.12 -23.40
C ARG A 197 6.13 8.25 -22.40
N MET A 198 6.62 9.44 -22.72
CA MET A 198 6.42 10.65 -21.91
C MET A 198 5.03 11.25 -22.09
N PHE A 199 4.41 11.62 -20.98
CA PHE A 199 3.19 12.42 -20.86
C PHE A 199 3.55 13.70 -20.10
N ASP A 200 3.62 14.79 -20.85
CA ASP A 200 3.86 16.14 -20.32
C ASP A 200 2.69 16.64 -19.44
N LEU A 201 3.00 17.66 -18.62
CA LEU A 201 2.02 18.28 -17.72
C LEU A 201 0.84 18.93 -18.46
N SER A 202 0.95 19.27 -19.75
CA SER A 202 -0.16 19.88 -20.50
C SER A 202 -1.32 18.91 -20.77
N LYS A 203 -1.07 17.59 -20.65
CA LYS A 203 -2.07 16.52 -20.67
C LYS A 203 -2.73 16.29 -19.30
N ALA A 204 -2.27 16.97 -18.26
CA ALA A 204 -2.85 16.87 -16.92
C ALA A 204 -4.06 17.79 -16.77
N ARG A 205 -5.16 17.26 -16.23
CA ARG A 205 -6.30 18.04 -15.75
C ARG A 205 -6.28 18.07 -14.23
N GLN A 206 -6.17 19.25 -13.66
CA GLN A 206 -6.42 19.44 -12.23
C GLN A 206 -7.91 19.20 -11.94
N LEU A 207 -8.23 18.26 -11.03
CA LEU A 207 -9.60 17.93 -10.63
C LEU A 207 -10.09 18.82 -9.48
N ASN A 208 -9.21 19.08 -8.52
CA ASN A 208 -9.43 19.94 -7.35
C ASN A 208 -8.06 20.51 -6.88
N GLY A 209 -8.03 21.27 -5.78
CA GLY A 209 -6.81 21.90 -5.26
C GLY A 209 -5.63 20.96 -4.96
N LEU A 210 -5.87 19.64 -4.81
CA LEU A 210 -4.86 18.63 -4.44
C LEU A 210 -4.68 17.51 -5.49
N THR A 211 -5.65 17.27 -6.37
CA THR A 211 -5.66 16.12 -7.28
C THR A 211 -5.44 16.50 -8.75
N TRP A 212 -4.52 15.79 -9.42
CA TRP A 212 -4.22 15.90 -10.85
C TRP A 212 -4.46 14.58 -11.56
N CYS A 213 -5.03 14.64 -12.77
CA CYS A 213 -5.51 13.50 -13.53
C CYS A 213 -4.95 13.54 -14.96
N TYR A 214 -4.25 12.49 -15.36
CA TYR A 214 -3.82 12.23 -16.73
C TYR A 214 -4.83 11.24 -17.32
N ARG A 215 -5.60 11.67 -18.33
CA ARG A 215 -6.49 10.80 -19.08
C ARG A 215 -5.81 10.42 -20.39
N LEU A 216 -5.56 9.13 -20.58
CA LEU A 216 -4.75 8.59 -21.67
C LEU A 216 -5.63 8.25 -22.87
N ASP A 217 -6.61 7.36 -22.65
CA ASP A 217 -7.66 6.96 -23.59
C ASP A 217 -8.79 6.38 -22.74
N SER A 218 -9.98 7.01 -22.77
CA SER A 218 -11.14 6.58 -21.98
C SER A 218 -12.08 5.62 -22.70
N ALA A 219 -11.80 5.27 -23.95
CA ALA A 219 -12.62 4.36 -24.75
C ALA A 219 -12.01 2.95 -24.84
N ARG A 220 -10.68 2.83 -24.86
CA ARG A 220 -9.97 1.53 -24.90
C ARG A 220 -8.84 1.40 -23.89
N GLY A 221 -8.23 2.50 -23.48
CA GLY A 221 -6.97 2.51 -22.73
C GLY A 221 -5.76 2.29 -23.64
N LEU A 222 -4.64 2.93 -23.32
CA LEU A 222 -3.40 2.78 -24.08
C LEU A 222 -2.67 1.48 -23.70
N SER A 223 -2.18 0.77 -24.72
CA SER A 223 -1.33 -0.44 -24.58
C SER A 223 -0.05 -0.13 -23.83
N LEU A 224 0.25 -0.94 -22.82
CA LEU A 224 1.51 -1.00 -22.12
C LEU A 224 2.01 -2.45 -22.14
N ALA A 225 2.86 -2.78 -23.12
CA ALA A 225 3.50 -4.08 -23.25
C ALA A 225 4.53 -4.35 -22.12
N PRO A 226 4.81 -5.61 -21.75
CA PRO A 226 5.81 -5.94 -20.72
C PRO A 226 7.19 -5.31 -20.97
N GLY A 227 7.79 -4.82 -19.89
CA GLY A 227 9.03 -4.04 -19.90
C GLY A 227 8.85 -2.56 -20.22
N HIS A 228 7.81 -2.16 -20.97
CA HIS A 228 7.60 -0.76 -21.35
C HIS A 228 7.06 0.06 -20.17
N SER A 229 7.26 1.39 -20.25
CA SER A 229 6.80 2.33 -19.22
C SER A 229 6.10 3.57 -19.80
N PHE A 230 5.15 4.10 -19.04
CA PHE A 230 4.56 5.42 -19.21
C PHE A 230 5.08 6.33 -18.10
N VAL A 231 5.64 7.48 -18.48
CA VAL A 231 6.20 8.46 -17.54
C VAL A 231 5.40 9.75 -17.61
N PHE A 232 4.93 10.23 -16.46
CA PHE A 232 4.09 11.41 -16.31
C PHE A 232 4.89 12.50 -15.61
N GLU A 233 5.02 13.67 -16.23
CA GLU A 233 5.58 14.86 -15.56
C GLU A 233 4.58 15.37 -14.53
N LEU A 234 4.98 15.43 -13.27
CA LEU A 234 4.12 15.87 -12.18
C LEU A 234 4.22 17.40 -12.00
N PRO A 235 3.12 18.05 -11.57
CA PRO A 235 3.15 19.48 -11.25
C PRO A 235 4.10 19.73 -10.09
N LYS A 236 4.94 20.77 -10.22
CA LYS A 236 5.79 21.27 -9.12
C LYS A 236 4.96 22.00 -8.07
N VAL A 237 4.17 21.23 -7.33
CA VAL A 237 3.42 21.71 -6.15
C VAL A 237 4.36 21.88 -4.96
N ALA A 238 4.01 22.76 -4.03
CA ALA A 238 4.75 22.94 -2.78
C ALA A 238 4.54 21.77 -1.77
N TYR A 239 3.76 20.76 -2.14
CA TYR A 239 3.34 19.68 -1.26
C TYR A 239 4.35 18.51 -1.30
N PRO A 240 5.05 18.19 -0.19
CA PRO A 240 6.14 17.24 -0.17
C PRO A 240 5.69 15.80 0.11
N TRP A 241 4.39 15.50 -0.02
CA TRP A 241 3.80 14.19 0.24
C TRP A 241 2.71 13.84 -0.77
N ILE A 242 2.70 12.57 -1.20
CA ILE A 242 1.63 11.98 -2.01
C ILE A 242 0.68 11.25 -1.05
N GLY A 243 -0.56 11.74 -0.95
CA GLY A 243 -1.60 11.13 -0.11
C GLY A 243 -2.18 9.86 -0.73
N SER A 244 -2.48 9.90 -2.03
CA SER A 244 -2.91 8.73 -2.80
C SER A 244 -2.53 8.82 -4.28
N LEU A 245 -2.44 7.67 -4.92
CA LEU A 245 -2.44 7.53 -6.38
C LEU A 245 -3.66 6.67 -6.76
N ALA A 246 -4.27 6.93 -7.91
CA ALA A 246 -5.29 6.05 -8.48
C ALA A 246 -4.91 5.68 -9.91
N LEU A 247 -5.15 4.44 -10.28
CA LEU A 247 -4.83 3.88 -11.57
C LEU A 247 -6.07 3.22 -12.17
N LYS A 248 -6.51 3.71 -13.32
CA LYS A 248 -7.60 3.11 -14.08
C LYS A 248 -7.04 2.20 -15.16
N HIS A 249 -7.12 0.89 -14.96
CA HIS A 249 -6.46 -0.11 -15.82
C HIS A 249 -7.26 -1.41 -15.98
N ARG A 250 -6.81 -2.29 -16.86
CA ARG A 250 -7.36 -3.63 -17.11
C ARG A 250 -6.42 -4.44 -18.00
N LYS A 251 -6.64 -5.75 -18.11
CA LYS A 251 -6.19 -6.58 -19.24
C LYS A 251 -7.33 -6.73 -20.26
N ASP A 252 -7.02 -6.85 -21.54
CA ASP A 252 -8.01 -7.20 -22.57
C ASP A 252 -8.44 -8.68 -22.42
N PRO A 253 -9.75 -9.00 -22.36
CA PRO A 253 -10.22 -10.39 -22.31
C PRO A 253 -9.80 -11.22 -23.52
N GLU A 254 -9.62 -10.59 -24.70
CA GLU A 254 -9.11 -11.23 -25.92
C GLU A 254 -7.67 -11.79 -25.77
N LEU A 255 -6.93 -11.37 -24.74
CA LEU A 255 -5.58 -11.85 -24.41
C LEU A 255 -5.57 -13.01 -23.40
N LEU A 256 -6.75 -13.49 -22.96
CA LEU A 256 -6.87 -14.68 -22.12
C LEU A 256 -6.66 -15.97 -22.94
N PRO A 257 -6.12 -17.05 -22.34
CA PRO A 257 -6.05 -18.35 -22.98
C PRO A 257 -7.43 -18.83 -23.42
N GLY A 258 -7.57 -19.29 -24.67
CA GLY A 258 -8.82 -19.84 -25.21
C GLY A 258 -9.87 -18.82 -25.65
N GLY A 259 -9.66 -17.51 -25.42
CA GLY A 259 -10.65 -16.47 -25.76
C GLY A 259 -11.91 -16.48 -24.89
N GLU A 260 -11.87 -17.19 -23.75
CA GLU A 260 -12.98 -17.24 -22.80
C GLU A 260 -13.11 -15.90 -22.06
N SER A 261 -14.32 -15.36 -21.99
CA SER A 261 -14.64 -14.10 -21.31
C SER A 261 -14.85 -14.26 -19.79
N SER A 262 -14.45 -15.40 -19.23
CA SER A 262 -14.62 -15.77 -17.83
C SER A 262 -13.58 -15.07 -16.95
N MET A 263 -14.03 -14.25 -16.00
CA MET A 263 -13.15 -13.59 -15.02
C MET A 263 -12.52 -14.57 -14.02
N ASP A 264 -13.07 -15.78 -13.89
CA ASP A 264 -12.63 -16.81 -12.95
C ASP A 264 -11.60 -17.79 -13.56
N THR A 265 -11.25 -17.64 -14.85
CA THR A 265 -10.29 -18.52 -15.52
C THR A 265 -8.85 -18.15 -15.13
N TRP A 266 -8.05 -19.13 -14.69
CA TRP A 266 -6.64 -18.92 -14.31
C TRP A 266 -5.82 -18.40 -15.50
N ASP A 267 -5.40 -17.14 -15.42
CA ASP A 267 -4.57 -16.51 -16.44
C ASP A 267 -3.12 -16.99 -16.35
N GLN A 268 -2.67 -17.69 -17.40
CA GLN A 268 -1.28 -18.14 -17.53
C GLN A 268 -0.33 -17.01 -17.96
N ASN A 269 -0.85 -15.87 -18.45
CA ASN A 269 -0.07 -14.72 -18.90
C ASN A 269 -0.56 -13.42 -18.23
N PRO A 270 -0.59 -13.37 -16.88
CA PRO A 270 -1.15 -12.26 -16.11
C PRO A 270 -0.41 -10.96 -16.41
N ALA A 271 -1.17 -9.86 -16.48
CA ALA A 271 -0.63 -8.52 -16.61
C ALA A 271 -0.41 -7.90 -15.23
N TYR A 272 0.80 -7.43 -14.95
CA TYR A 272 1.18 -6.73 -13.72
C TYR A 272 1.79 -5.36 -14.02
N VAL A 273 1.37 -4.35 -13.27
CA VAL A 273 1.86 -2.97 -13.37
C VAL A 273 2.47 -2.51 -12.05
N ARG A 274 3.61 -1.82 -12.14
CA ARG A 274 4.32 -1.22 -11.01
C ARG A 274 4.29 0.29 -11.13
N VAL A 275 3.98 0.99 -10.04
CA VAL A 275 3.99 2.44 -9.98
C VAL A 275 5.17 2.94 -9.15
N GLU A 276 5.91 3.89 -9.70
CA GLU A 276 7.12 4.47 -9.11
C GLU A 276 7.04 5.99 -9.17
N ILE A 277 7.58 6.66 -8.15
CA ILE A 277 7.67 8.12 -8.09
C ILE A 277 9.14 8.51 -8.05
N HIS A 278 9.52 9.51 -8.84
CA HIS A 278 10.84 10.10 -8.82
C HIS A 278 10.90 11.23 -7.78
N ASP A 279 11.90 11.18 -6.90
CA ASP A 279 12.24 12.30 -6.02
C ASP A 279 13.31 13.17 -6.67
N ALA A 280 12.92 14.36 -7.12
CA ALA A 280 13.81 15.32 -7.76
C ALA A 280 14.99 15.76 -6.88
N LYS A 281 14.90 15.61 -5.55
CA LYS A 281 15.97 15.95 -4.61
C LYS A 281 17.10 14.92 -4.60
N SER A 282 16.77 13.63 -4.63
CA SER A 282 17.75 12.52 -4.55
C SER A 282 18.04 11.83 -5.88
N GLY A 283 17.25 12.11 -6.93
CA GLY A 283 17.34 11.45 -8.23
C GLY A 283 16.95 9.96 -8.18
N GLN A 284 16.26 9.52 -7.12
CA GLN A 284 15.85 8.14 -6.93
C GLN A 284 14.43 7.91 -7.40
N TRP A 285 14.18 6.75 -8.00
CA TRP A 285 12.85 6.19 -8.13
C TRP A 285 12.52 5.37 -6.88
N ILE A 286 11.36 5.68 -6.31
CA ILE A 286 10.80 5.08 -5.10
C ILE A 286 9.55 4.30 -5.54
N ARG A 287 9.50 2.99 -5.24
CA ARG A 287 8.37 2.14 -5.63
C ARG A 287 7.19 2.36 -4.69
N TRP A 288 5.98 2.42 -5.21
CA TRP A 288 4.81 2.21 -4.38
C TRP A 288 4.79 0.76 -3.85
N ALA A 289 4.34 0.53 -2.62
CA ALA A 289 4.13 -0.81 -2.05
C ALA A 289 3.14 -0.81 -0.87
N ASP A 290 2.42 -1.93 -0.68
CA ASP A 290 1.51 -2.18 0.45
C ASP A 290 1.88 -3.45 1.26
N ARG A 291 0.88 -4.14 1.84
CA ARG A 291 1.08 -5.41 2.57
C ARG A 291 1.24 -6.63 1.64
N TRP A 292 0.84 -6.52 0.38
CA TRP A 292 0.83 -7.59 -0.62
C TRP A 292 1.97 -7.47 -1.63
N GLY A 293 2.39 -6.24 -1.97
CA GLY A 293 3.56 -6.00 -2.83
C GLY A 293 3.62 -4.60 -3.43
N SER A 294 4.46 -4.43 -4.45
CA SER A 294 4.57 -3.20 -5.27
C SER A 294 3.86 -3.28 -6.62
N ASP A 295 3.42 -4.48 -7.00
CA ASP A 295 3.03 -4.82 -8.37
C ASP A 295 1.55 -5.20 -8.35
N LYS A 296 0.73 -4.45 -9.09
CA LYS A 296 -0.72 -4.63 -9.16
C LYS A 296 -1.10 -5.49 -10.34
N PHE A 297 -1.92 -6.52 -10.11
CA PHE A 297 -2.56 -7.27 -11.17
C PHE A 297 -3.54 -6.38 -11.93
N ALA A 298 -3.62 -6.52 -13.26
CA ALA A 298 -4.63 -5.86 -14.06
C ALA A 298 -5.70 -6.89 -14.44
N GLU A 299 -6.87 -6.84 -13.80
CA GLU A 299 -7.93 -7.81 -14.06
C GLU A 299 -8.42 -7.78 -15.52
N ALA A 300 -8.78 -8.94 -16.07
CA ALA A 300 -9.35 -9.04 -17.40
C ALA A 300 -10.78 -8.48 -17.40
N ARG A 301 -10.96 -7.29 -17.97
CA ARG A 301 -12.23 -6.54 -17.94
C ARG A 301 -12.53 -5.88 -19.30
N PRO A 302 -13.81 -5.67 -19.65
CA PRO A 302 -14.18 -4.96 -20.88
C PRO A 302 -13.81 -3.46 -20.80
N ALA A 303 -13.81 -2.78 -21.95
CA ALA A 303 -13.26 -1.43 -22.07
C ALA A 303 -14.11 -0.32 -21.44
N ASP A 304 -15.40 -0.57 -21.24
CA ASP A 304 -16.37 0.29 -20.57
C ASP A 304 -16.37 0.13 -19.03
N ASN A 305 -15.86 -0.99 -18.52
CA ASN A 305 -15.71 -1.28 -17.09
C ASN A 305 -14.26 -1.65 -16.69
N PRO A 306 -13.25 -0.81 -16.96
CA PRO A 306 -11.90 -0.99 -16.39
C PRO A 306 -11.93 -0.94 -14.86
N GLU A 307 -10.92 -1.54 -14.25
CA GLU A 307 -10.66 -1.44 -12.81
C GLU A 307 -10.20 -0.03 -12.42
N ASP A 308 -10.59 0.43 -11.23
CA ASP A 308 -10.16 1.69 -10.63
C ASP A 308 -9.45 1.36 -9.31
N GLU A 309 -8.13 1.20 -9.40
CA GLU A 309 -7.26 0.72 -8.33
C GLU A 309 -6.68 1.93 -7.57
N THR A 310 -6.98 2.02 -6.27
CA THR A 310 -6.46 3.07 -5.40
C THR A 310 -5.24 2.56 -4.64
N LEU A 311 -4.08 3.12 -4.96
CA LEU A 311 -2.81 2.76 -4.33
C LEU A 311 -2.74 3.34 -2.90
N HIS A 312 -3.23 2.57 -1.94
CA HIS A 312 -3.23 2.91 -0.51
C HIS A 312 -1.79 3.04 0.06
N SER A 313 -1.66 3.60 1.26
CA SER A 313 -0.38 3.72 1.98
C SER A 313 0.72 4.57 1.32
N CYS A 314 0.40 5.42 0.33
CA CYS A 314 1.38 6.27 -0.37
C CYS A 314 2.29 7.08 0.59
N LEU A 315 1.72 7.71 1.62
CA LEU A 315 2.49 8.44 2.65
C LEU A 315 3.61 7.59 3.29
N ARG A 316 3.33 6.31 3.57
CA ARG A 316 4.29 5.38 4.19
C ARG A 316 5.24 4.73 3.17
N ALA A 317 4.81 4.56 1.92
CA ALA A 317 5.63 3.99 0.85
C ALA A 317 6.68 4.98 0.33
N PHE A 318 6.32 6.27 0.24
CA PHE A 318 7.15 7.33 -0.31
C PHE A 318 7.86 8.19 0.75
N GLY A 319 7.19 8.47 1.89
CA GLY A 319 7.72 9.42 2.89
C GLY A 319 7.67 10.87 2.39
N ARG A 320 8.57 11.72 2.89
CA ARG A 320 8.71 13.12 2.42
C ARG A 320 9.55 13.19 1.13
N ILE A 321 8.96 13.57 0.01
CA ILE A 321 9.58 13.56 -1.33
C ILE A 321 9.31 14.84 -2.12
N LEU A 322 10.22 15.23 -3.03
CA LEU A 322 9.99 16.29 -4.01
C LEU A 322 9.60 15.65 -5.35
N ALA A 323 8.33 15.25 -5.46
CA ALA A 323 7.83 14.53 -6.62
C ALA A 323 7.79 15.41 -7.89
N ASP A 324 8.51 15.01 -8.94
CA ASP A 324 8.47 15.66 -10.26
C ASP A 324 8.05 14.71 -11.40
N LYS A 325 8.12 13.39 -11.21
CA LYS A 325 7.67 12.39 -12.19
C LYS A 325 7.03 11.17 -11.52
N ALA A 326 6.05 10.59 -12.19
CA ALA A 326 5.55 9.24 -11.92
C ALA A 326 5.87 8.32 -13.11
N ARG A 327 6.10 7.03 -12.85
CA ARG A 327 6.31 6.00 -13.87
C ARG A 327 5.39 4.81 -13.59
N ILE A 328 4.70 4.35 -14.62
CA ILE A 328 3.93 3.09 -14.62
C ILE A 328 4.64 2.13 -15.58
N THR A 329 5.17 1.03 -15.05
CA THR A 329 5.88 0.01 -15.84
C THR A 329 5.08 -1.29 -15.85
N ASN A 330 4.90 -1.92 -17.01
CA ASN A 330 4.41 -3.29 -17.04
C ASN A 330 5.58 -4.24 -16.70
N VAL A 331 5.45 -4.99 -15.60
CA VAL A 331 6.50 -5.84 -15.03
C VAL A 331 6.23 -7.34 -15.19
N SER A 332 5.28 -7.69 -16.06
CA SER A 332 4.84 -9.07 -16.29
C SER A 332 5.97 -9.97 -16.83
N LYS A 333 5.94 -11.25 -16.45
CA LYS A 333 6.90 -12.29 -16.88
C LYS A 333 6.30 -13.32 -17.85
N GLY A 334 5.05 -13.17 -18.27
CA GLY A 334 4.38 -14.03 -19.25
C GLY A 334 4.73 -13.69 -20.70
N ASP A 335 3.99 -14.27 -21.64
CA ASP A 335 4.07 -13.95 -23.08
C ASP A 335 3.89 -12.42 -23.30
N PRO A 336 4.87 -11.71 -23.89
CA PRO A 336 4.80 -10.27 -24.10
C PRO A 336 3.56 -9.78 -24.87
N VAL A 337 2.98 -10.61 -25.75
CA VAL A 337 1.78 -10.27 -26.52
C VAL A 337 0.51 -10.42 -25.67
N ARG A 338 0.51 -11.35 -24.70
CA ARG A 338 -0.67 -11.67 -23.87
C ARG A 338 -0.68 -11.01 -22.50
N SER A 339 0.48 -10.62 -21.98
CA SER A 339 0.62 -9.92 -20.70
C SER A 339 0.55 -8.39 -20.82
N GLU A 340 -0.10 -7.87 -21.87
CA GLU A 340 -0.31 -6.42 -22.05
C GLU A 340 -1.33 -5.86 -21.05
N ALA A 341 -1.03 -4.66 -20.51
CA ALA A 341 -1.96 -3.89 -19.69
C ALA A 341 -2.53 -2.71 -20.50
N ARG A 342 -3.79 -2.36 -20.27
CA ARG A 342 -4.45 -1.17 -20.82
C ARG A 342 -4.56 -0.10 -19.74
N ILE A 343 -3.92 1.05 -19.93
CA ILE A 343 -3.96 2.18 -18.99
C ILE A 343 -4.89 3.27 -19.53
N HIS A 344 -5.95 3.59 -18.79
CA HIS A 344 -6.97 4.57 -19.17
C HIS A 344 -6.73 5.93 -18.52
N GLU A 345 -6.40 5.93 -17.23
CA GLU A 345 -6.25 7.13 -16.42
C GLU A 345 -5.24 6.90 -15.29
N PHE A 346 -4.46 7.94 -14.96
CA PHE A 346 -3.61 7.98 -13.78
C PHE A 346 -3.90 9.26 -12.99
N GLN A 347 -4.12 9.14 -11.69
CA GLN A 347 -4.34 10.29 -10.80
C GLN A 347 -3.30 10.31 -9.68
N VAL A 348 -2.88 11.52 -9.31
CA VAL A 348 -2.07 11.80 -8.11
C VAL A 348 -2.80 12.81 -7.23
N SER A 349 -2.93 12.50 -5.95
CA SER A 349 -3.46 13.42 -4.93
C SER A 349 -2.39 13.71 -3.89
N TYR A 350 -2.11 15.00 -3.72
CA TYR A 350 -1.11 15.47 -2.76
C TYR A 350 -1.72 15.67 -1.37
N TYR A 351 -0.88 15.51 -0.35
CA TYR A 351 -1.22 15.89 1.01
C TYR A 351 -0.52 17.24 1.32
N PRO A 352 -1.23 18.30 1.73
CA PRO A 352 -0.66 19.63 1.90
C PRO A 352 0.11 19.80 3.22
N GLU A 353 1.04 20.75 3.26
CA GLU A 353 1.59 21.28 4.53
C GLU A 353 0.51 22.02 5.32
N ARG A 354 0.52 21.86 6.64
CA ARG A 354 -0.51 22.30 7.59
C ARG A 354 -0.10 23.52 8.41
N SER A 355 1.13 23.98 8.25
CA SER A 355 1.61 25.21 8.91
C SER A 355 0.71 26.39 8.52
N GLY A 356 0.01 26.97 9.51
CA GLY A 356 -0.95 28.07 9.30
C GLY A 356 -2.33 27.64 8.80
N VAL A 357 -2.70 26.36 8.91
CA VAL A 357 -3.98 25.81 8.48
C VAL A 357 -4.79 25.35 9.69
N ASP A 358 -5.90 26.04 9.96
CA ASP A 358 -6.86 25.63 10.99
C ASP A 358 -7.58 24.35 10.55
N SER A 359 -7.62 23.36 11.43
CA SER A 359 -8.29 22.09 11.16
C SER A 359 -9.30 21.76 12.25
N PHE A 360 -10.52 21.40 11.85
CA PHE A 360 -11.50 20.81 12.75
C PHE A 360 -11.75 19.36 12.34
N GLU A 361 -11.65 18.48 13.33
CA GLU A 361 -11.75 17.03 13.19
C GLU A 361 -12.93 16.53 14.03
N HIS A 362 -13.67 15.56 13.51
CA HIS A 362 -14.72 14.89 14.24
C HIS A 362 -14.63 13.39 13.99
N ILE A 363 -14.36 12.64 15.06
CA ILE A 363 -14.26 11.18 15.06
C ILE A 363 -15.51 10.60 15.70
N PHE A 364 -16.24 9.77 14.95
CA PHE A 364 -17.43 9.06 15.45
C PHE A 364 -17.06 7.65 15.94
N THR A 365 -16.27 6.92 15.15
CA THR A 365 -15.85 5.55 15.46
C THR A 365 -14.54 5.57 16.24
N PRO A 366 -14.49 4.98 17.46
CA PRO A 366 -13.28 4.90 18.28
C PRO A 366 -12.08 4.34 17.51
N GLU A 367 -10.88 4.75 17.91
CA GLU A 367 -9.60 4.33 17.32
C GLU A 367 -9.39 4.76 15.85
N THR A 368 -10.31 5.52 15.25
CA THR A 368 -10.05 6.21 13.97
C THR A 368 -9.02 7.31 14.20
N VAL A 369 -7.93 7.29 13.44
CA VAL A 369 -6.87 8.30 13.47
C VAL A 369 -6.49 8.62 12.04
N PHE A 370 -6.71 9.86 11.63
CA PHE A 370 -6.29 10.33 10.33
C PHE A 370 -4.76 10.49 10.25
N PRO A 371 -4.14 10.33 9.07
CA PRO A 371 -2.71 10.53 8.88
C PRO A 371 -2.31 11.97 9.22
N ASP A 372 -1.12 12.15 9.75
CA ASP A 372 -0.50 13.44 10.01
C ASP A 372 1.00 13.30 9.76
N PRO A 373 1.47 13.56 8.53
CA PRO A 373 2.86 13.32 8.16
C PRO A 373 3.84 14.27 8.86
N GLU A 374 3.38 15.46 9.30
CA GLU A 374 4.19 16.39 10.08
C GLU A 374 4.46 15.82 11.48
N ASN A 375 3.45 15.22 12.09
CA ASN A 375 3.56 14.50 13.36
C ASN A 375 3.98 13.01 13.22
N LYS A 376 4.48 12.61 12.04
CA LYS A 376 4.98 11.25 11.70
C LYS A 376 3.93 10.13 11.79
N VAL A 377 2.64 10.47 11.73
CA VAL A 377 1.52 9.52 11.64
C VAL A 377 1.27 9.22 10.16
N MET A 378 2.05 8.30 9.58
CA MET A 378 2.01 7.98 8.15
C MET A 378 0.91 6.99 7.75
N VAL A 379 0.28 6.33 8.72
CA VAL A 379 -0.77 5.32 8.51
C VAL A 379 -2.07 5.80 9.16
N ALA A 380 -3.13 5.91 8.36
CA ALA A 380 -4.47 6.10 8.87
C ALA A 380 -4.89 4.85 9.67
N LEU A 381 -5.39 5.04 10.90
CA LEU A 381 -6.19 4.01 11.56
C LEU A 381 -7.64 4.23 11.17
N GLN A 382 -8.27 3.17 10.65
CA GLN A 382 -9.71 3.11 10.50
C GLN A 382 -10.27 2.43 11.75
N GLY A 383 -11.21 3.10 12.43
CA GLY A 383 -11.84 2.57 13.63
C GLY A 383 -12.77 1.38 13.35
N GLY A 384 -13.01 1.04 12.08
CA GLY A 384 -13.74 -0.15 11.63
C GLY A 384 -13.05 -0.86 10.46
N GLY A 385 -13.78 -1.78 9.81
CA GLY A 385 -13.25 -2.61 8.73
C GLY A 385 -12.59 -3.91 9.23
N GLU A 386 -11.69 -4.50 8.43
CA GLU A 386 -11.11 -5.85 8.60
C GLU A 386 -10.68 -6.17 10.05
N ARG A 387 -9.99 -5.24 10.71
CA ARG A 387 -9.50 -5.38 12.10
C ARG A 387 -10.62 -5.59 13.13
N LEU A 388 -11.81 -5.03 12.89
CA LEU A 388 -12.99 -5.23 13.73
C LEU A 388 -14.00 -6.21 13.09
N GLU A 389 -13.53 -7.10 12.21
CA GLU A 389 -14.36 -8.05 11.46
C GLU A 389 -15.44 -7.36 10.60
N GLY A 390 -15.13 -6.15 10.11
CA GLY A 390 -16.04 -5.36 9.30
C GLY A 390 -16.99 -4.44 10.07
N ARG A 391 -16.92 -4.39 11.41
CA ARG A 391 -17.83 -3.57 12.23
C ARG A 391 -17.39 -2.10 12.23
N TYR A 392 -18.35 -1.18 12.23
CA TYR A 392 -18.14 0.28 12.27
C TYR A 392 -18.90 0.90 13.45
N PRO A 393 -18.48 0.65 14.71
CA PRO A 393 -19.19 1.13 15.88
C PRO A 393 -19.29 2.66 15.88
N ALA A 394 -20.46 3.20 16.24
CA ALA A 394 -20.78 4.62 16.26
C ALA A 394 -20.60 5.38 14.93
N ALA A 395 -20.28 4.73 13.81
CA ALA A 395 -20.16 5.38 12.52
C ALA A 395 -21.49 5.99 12.05
N ILE A 396 -21.41 6.99 11.18
CA ILE A 396 -22.57 7.58 10.52
C ILE A 396 -22.84 6.85 9.21
N PRO A 397 -23.97 6.14 9.06
CA PRO A 397 -24.32 5.47 7.83
C PRO A 397 -24.88 6.48 6.83
N LEU A 398 -24.38 6.47 5.61
CA LEU A 398 -24.72 7.37 4.51
C LEU A 398 -25.22 6.56 3.31
N GLY A 399 -26.08 7.15 2.50
CA GLY A 399 -26.56 6.57 1.24
C GLY A 399 -27.96 5.93 1.28
N PRO A 400 -28.46 5.47 0.12
CA PRO A 400 -29.80 4.90 0.00
C PRO A 400 -30.00 3.68 0.92
N GLY A 401 -31.13 3.63 1.63
CA GLY A 401 -31.46 2.49 2.49
C GLY A 401 -30.72 2.41 3.83
N TYR A 402 -29.95 3.46 4.23
CA TYR A 402 -29.18 3.45 5.48
C TYR A 402 -30.01 3.06 6.71
N ARG A 403 -31.27 3.51 6.84
CA ARG A 403 -32.15 3.15 7.96
C ARG A 403 -32.44 1.64 8.01
N SER A 404 -32.66 1.01 6.86
CA SER A 404 -32.87 -0.44 6.75
C SER A 404 -31.59 -1.22 7.08
N ARG A 405 -30.43 -0.73 6.63
CA ARG A 405 -29.11 -1.31 6.97
C ARG A 405 -28.83 -1.22 8.47
N VAL A 406 -29.15 -0.09 9.12
CA VAL A 406 -29.07 0.08 10.58
C VAL A 406 -29.96 -0.91 11.31
N ALA A 407 -31.22 -1.06 10.91
CA ALA A 407 -32.14 -2.01 11.52
C ALA A 407 -31.66 -3.47 11.34
N ALA A 408 -31.14 -3.83 10.17
CA ALA A 408 -30.59 -5.15 9.90
C ALA A 408 -29.36 -5.46 10.77
N ILE A 409 -28.42 -4.51 10.91
CA ILE A 409 -27.24 -4.67 11.79
C ILE A 409 -27.66 -4.77 13.26
N ALA A 410 -28.65 -4.00 13.70
CA ALA A 410 -29.19 -4.09 15.07
C ALA A 410 -29.89 -5.44 15.36
N ALA A 411 -30.41 -6.10 14.32
CA ALA A 411 -31.04 -7.42 14.40
C ALA A 411 -30.04 -8.60 14.31
N LEU A 412 -28.75 -8.35 14.09
CA LEU A 412 -27.71 -9.39 14.14
C LEU A 412 -27.55 -9.94 15.57
N PRO A 413 -27.06 -11.20 15.73
CA PRO A 413 -26.71 -11.75 17.03
C PRO A 413 -25.77 -10.84 17.82
N SER A 414 -25.83 -10.87 19.15
CA SER A 414 -25.16 -9.91 20.05
C SER A 414 -23.63 -9.80 19.92
N GLY A 415 -22.95 -10.79 19.31
CA GLY A 415 -21.53 -10.70 18.98
C GLY A 415 -21.20 -9.91 17.70
N HIS A 416 -22.20 -9.70 16.84
CA HIS A 416 -22.04 -9.13 15.49
C HIS A 416 -22.83 -7.82 15.27
N SER A 417 -23.87 -7.56 16.06
CA SER A 417 -24.52 -6.24 16.10
C SER A 417 -23.64 -5.19 16.79
N PHE A 418 -23.78 -3.93 16.38
CA PHE A 418 -23.08 -2.79 16.95
C PHE A 418 -23.91 -1.50 16.81
N PRO A 419 -23.80 -0.55 17.75
CA PRO A 419 -24.51 0.72 17.66
C PRO A 419 -23.93 1.59 16.53
N MET A 420 -24.77 2.43 15.93
CA MET A 420 -24.40 3.41 14.91
C MET A 420 -25.04 4.77 15.20
N THR A 421 -24.39 5.83 14.74
CA THR A 421 -24.85 7.21 14.93
C THR A 421 -25.76 7.60 13.77
N ILE A 422 -27.07 7.48 13.96
CA ILE A 422 -28.07 7.77 12.91
C ILE A 422 -28.02 9.26 12.52
N ASP A 423 -28.00 10.14 13.51
CA ASP A 423 -28.00 11.59 13.31
C ASP A 423 -26.64 12.17 13.70
N PRO A 424 -25.96 12.93 12.80
CA PRO A 424 -24.67 13.52 13.10
C PRO A 424 -24.76 14.49 14.29
N PRO A 425 -23.79 14.45 15.22
CA PRO A 425 -23.65 15.49 16.23
C PRO A 425 -23.28 16.84 15.60
N ALA A 426 -23.64 17.91 16.30
CA ALA A 426 -23.30 19.27 15.91
C ALA A 426 -21.76 19.45 15.77
N PRO A 427 -21.29 20.28 14.82
CA PRO A 427 -22.06 21.17 13.94
C PRO A 427 -22.60 20.49 12.68
N GLY A 428 -22.33 19.19 12.48
CA GLY A 428 -22.87 18.41 11.37
C GLY A 428 -24.40 18.26 11.47
N ARG A 429 -25.06 18.13 10.33
CA ARG A 429 -26.51 17.85 10.24
C ARG A 429 -26.80 16.91 9.07
N ARG A 430 -27.84 16.10 9.18
CA ARG A 430 -28.37 15.32 8.04
C ARG A 430 -29.46 16.13 7.33
N ASP A 431 -29.50 16.12 6.00
CA ASP A 431 -30.60 16.75 5.25
C ASP A 431 -31.73 15.76 4.92
N GLY A 432 -32.83 16.26 4.35
CA GLY A 432 -34.00 15.44 3.98
C GLY A 432 -33.74 14.36 2.92
N LEU A 433 -32.59 14.39 2.24
CA LEU A 433 -32.14 13.35 1.31
C LEU A 433 -31.15 12.37 1.97
N GLY A 434 -30.94 12.47 3.28
CA GLY A 434 -30.03 11.61 4.02
C GLY A 434 -28.55 11.97 3.89
N ARG A 435 -28.21 13.07 3.21
CA ARG A 435 -26.82 13.52 3.01
C ARG A 435 -26.28 14.16 4.29
N LEU A 436 -24.99 13.98 4.57
CA LEU A 436 -24.32 14.69 5.65
C LEU A 436 -23.93 16.09 5.16
N ILE A 437 -24.25 17.09 5.96
CA ILE A 437 -23.92 18.49 5.72
C ILE A 437 -23.01 18.98 6.85
N ILE A 438 -21.84 19.51 6.49
CA ILE A 438 -20.83 20.04 7.40
C ILE A 438 -20.71 21.54 7.11
N PRO A 439 -21.11 22.45 8.02
CA PRO A 439 -20.93 23.88 7.81
C PRO A 439 -19.44 24.23 7.82
N LEU A 440 -19.06 25.22 7.00
CA LEU A 440 -17.69 25.72 6.94
C LEU A 440 -17.54 27.08 7.65
N PRO A 441 -16.30 27.50 7.99
CA PRO A 441 -16.02 28.86 8.44
C PRO A 441 -16.54 29.92 7.45
N GLU A 442 -16.94 31.09 7.95
CA GLU A 442 -17.53 32.15 7.10
C GLU A 442 -16.53 32.82 6.14
N LYS A 443 -15.22 32.56 6.29
CA LYS A 443 -14.10 33.11 5.52
C LYS A 443 -12.93 32.11 5.44
N GLY A 444 -11.78 32.52 4.88
CA GLY A 444 -10.65 31.64 4.63
C GLY A 444 -10.76 30.86 3.32
N ARG A 445 -9.94 29.81 3.17
CA ARG A 445 -9.93 28.95 1.98
C ARG A 445 -9.99 27.49 2.41
N LEU A 446 -10.82 26.67 1.77
CA LEU A 446 -10.75 25.22 1.96
C LEU A 446 -9.43 24.70 1.38
N ILE A 447 -8.57 24.13 2.21
CA ILE A 447 -7.30 23.55 1.76
C ILE A 447 -7.49 22.06 1.48
N MET A 448 -8.12 21.35 2.42
CA MET A 448 -8.35 19.92 2.33
C MET A 448 -9.62 19.52 3.08
N GLY A 449 -10.35 18.54 2.57
CA GLY A 449 -11.22 17.69 3.38
C GLY A 449 -10.75 16.24 3.31
N GLU A 450 -10.93 15.52 4.41
CA GLU A 450 -10.57 14.11 4.54
C GLU A 450 -11.69 13.34 5.25
N LEU A 451 -12.03 12.16 4.73
CA LEU A 451 -13.12 11.31 5.22
C LEU A 451 -12.59 9.91 5.51
N ALA A 452 -12.80 9.43 6.74
CA ALA A 452 -12.54 8.06 7.13
C ALA A 452 -13.84 7.28 6.90
N ILE A 453 -13.89 6.43 5.88
CA ILE A 453 -15.14 5.81 5.41
C ILE A 453 -14.89 4.39 4.87
N GLY A 454 -15.90 3.52 4.97
CA GLY A 454 -15.86 2.16 4.46
C GLY A 454 -17.25 1.66 4.05
N ASP A 455 -17.33 0.67 3.16
CA ASP A 455 -18.58 0.20 2.56
C ASP A 455 -18.95 -1.27 2.83
N LEU A 456 -18.23 -1.96 3.72
CA LEU A 456 -18.42 -3.39 3.94
C LEU A 456 -19.80 -3.70 4.54
N ASP A 457 -20.59 -4.50 3.84
CA ASP A 457 -21.92 -4.93 4.26
C ASP A 457 -21.82 -6.19 5.13
N VAL A 458 -21.71 -5.97 6.44
CA VAL A 458 -21.68 -7.01 7.46
C VAL A 458 -23.04 -7.62 7.84
N THR A 459 -24.13 -7.27 7.13
CA THR A 459 -25.42 -7.96 7.37
C THR A 459 -25.41 -9.42 6.92
N THR A 460 -24.50 -9.79 6.02
CA THR A 460 -24.29 -11.18 5.59
C THR A 460 -23.21 -11.84 6.45
N MET A 461 -23.60 -12.79 7.30
CA MET A 461 -22.69 -13.60 8.14
C MET A 461 -21.80 -14.59 7.36
N THR A 462 -21.73 -14.46 6.03
CA THR A 462 -20.80 -15.17 5.16
C THR A 462 -19.42 -14.52 5.20
N LYS A 463 -18.36 -15.33 5.15
CA LYS A 463 -17.00 -14.83 4.94
C LYS A 463 -16.78 -14.46 3.47
N ASN A 464 -16.09 -13.34 3.22
CA ASN A 464 -15.62 -12.95 1.89
C ASN A 464 -14.29 -13.63 1.54
N LYS A 465 -13.77 -13.35 0.33
CA LYS A 465 -12.49 -13.86 -0.18
C LYS A 465 -11.28 -13.51 0.72
N ASP A 466 -11.39 -12.44 1.50
CA ASP A 466 -10.37 -11.95 2.43
C ASP A 466 -10.56 -12.51 3.86
N GLY A 467 -11.51 -13.45 4.06
CA GLY A 467 -11.73 -14.18 5.31
C GLY A 467 -12.53 -13.43 6.39
N GLY A 468 -12.86 -12.16 6.17
CA GLY A 468 -13.71 -11.33 7.05
C GLY A 468 -15.20 -11.55 6.80
N PHE A 469 -16.05 -11.19 7.76
CA PHE A 469 -17.52 -11.22 7.58
C PHE A 469 -18.00 -10.08 6.69
N GLY A 470 -19.08 -10.34 5.94
CA GLY A 470 -19.71 -9.34 5.07
C GLY A 470 -19.17 -9.32 3.65
N ARG A 471 -19.91 -8.67 2.76
CA ARG A 471 -19.54 -8.45 1.35
C ARG A 471 -19.01 -7.03 1.15
N THR A 472 -18.09 -6.84 0.22
CA THR A 472 -17.74 -5.49 -0.26
C THR A 472 -18.98 -4.85 -0.88
N GLY A 473 -19.19 -3.57 -0.60
CA GLY A 473 -20.31 -2.84 -1.20
C GLY A 473 -20.00 -2.44 -2.64
N ARG A 474 -20.75 -1.45 -3.10
CA ARG A 474 -20.54 -0.71 -4.35
C ARG A 474 -20.78 0.78 -4.14
N ALA A 475 -20.50 1.26 -2.94
CA ALA A 475 -20.89 2.59 -2.52
C ALA A 475 -19.98 3.63 -3.20
N GLU A 476 -20.58 4.65 -3.80
CA GLU A 476 -19.82 5.73 -4.43
C GLU A 476 -20.01 7.05 -3.67
N LEU A 477 -18.91 7.72 -3.36
CA LEU A 477 -18.86 8.99 -2.67
C LEU A 477 -18.91 10.17 -3.65
N SER A 478 -19.75 11.16 -3.37
CA SER A 478 -19.63 12.50 -3.95
C SER A 478 -19.56 13.55 -2.84
N VAL A 479 -18.67 14.52 -2.99
CA VAL A 479 -18.53 15.65 -2.08
C VAL A 479 -18.61 16.95 -2.86
N ARG A 480 -19.50 17.86 -2.42
CA ARG A 480 -19.70 19.16 -3.05
C ARG A 480 -19.59 20.28 -2.02
N LEU A 481 -19.06 21.43 -2.43
CA LEU A 481 -19.15 22.67 -1.70
C LEU A 481 -20.38 23.44 -2.18
N ARG A 482 -21.37 23.61 -1.31
CA ARG A 482 -22.60 24.36 -1.60
C ARG A 482 -22.67 25.61 -0.74
N ASN A 483 -23.16 26.71 -1.28
CA ASN A 483 -23.62 27.83 -0.46
C ASN A 483 -25.13 27.78 -0.27
N ARG A 484 -25.61 27.77 0.97
CA ARG A 484 -27.06 27.71 1.28
C ARG A 484 -27.81 29.02 1.01
N THR A 485 -27.08 30.14 0.85
CA THR A 485 -27.62 31.50 0.65
C THR A 485 -27.44 32.05 -0.77
N VAL A 486 -26.60 31.41 -1.60
CA VAL A 486 -26.33 31.83 -2.99
C VAL A 486 -26.77 30.71 -3.95
N PRO A 487 -27.95 30.82 -4.59
CA PRO A 487 -28.41 29.84 -5.57
C PRO A 487 -27.40 29.59 -6.69
N GLY A 488 -27.22 28.33 -7.08
CA GLY A 488 -26.28 27.93 -8.14
C GLY A 488 -24.81 27.80 -7.71
N ARG A 489 -24.43 28.23 -6.50
CA ARG A 489 -23.09 27.97 -5.93
C ARG A 489 -23.04 26.55 -5.36
N ASP A 490 -22.83 25.56 -6.24
CA ASP A 490 -22.64 24.14 -5.92
C ASP A 490 -21.47 23.57 -6.75
N PHE A 491 -20.32 23.38 -6.13
CA PHE A 491 -19.06 23.00 -6.78
C PHE A 491 -18.61 21.59 -6.37
N PRO A 492 -18.38 20.66 -7.31
CA PRO A 492 -17.94 19.31 -6.97
C PRO A 492 -16.45 19.26 -6.60
N ALA A 493 -16.15 18.74 -5.39
CA ALA A 493 -14.79 18.44 -4.94
C ALA A 493 -14.40 16.98 -5.22
N LEU A 494 -15.38 16.07 -5.09
CA LEU A 494 -15.33 14.66 -5.51
C LEU A 494 -16.66 14.29 -6.18
N ILE A 495 -16.61 13.44 -7.20
CA ILE A 495 -17.78 12.90 -7.90
C ILE A 495 -17.57 11.40 -8.07
N ARG A 496 -18.52 10.59 -7.61
CA ARG A 496 -18.59 9.14 -7.87
C ARG A 496 -17.27 8.39 -7.57
N TYR A 497 -16.62 8.73 -6.46
CA TYR A 497 -15.39 8.07 -6.00
C TYR A 497 -15.73 6.73 -5.34
N ASN A 498 -15.15 5.63 -5.81
CA ASN A 498 -15.42 4.30 -5.26
C ASN A 498 -14.95 4.18 -3.81
N ILE A 499 -15.83 3.75 -2.90
CA ILE A 499 -15.49 3.54 -1.49
C ILE A 499 -15.02 2.10 -1.33
N GLY A 500 -13.79 1.90 -0.81
CA GLY A 500 -13.29 0.57 -0.46
C GLY A 500 -13.80 0.10 0.92
N PRO A 501 -13.45 -1.13 1.34
CA PRO A 501 -13.92 -1.70 2.60
C PRO A 501 -13.65 -0.81 3.83
N ALA A 502 -12.48 -0.16 3.90
CA ALA A 502 -12.22 0.94 4.84
C ALA A 502 -11.00 1.75 4.36
N GLY A 503 -11.06 3.08 4.42
CA GLY A 503 -9.93 3.93 4.06
C GLY A 503 -10.15 5.42 4.34
N SER A 504 -9.09 6.19 4.15
CA SER A 504 -9.15 7.65 4.11
C SER A 504 -9.25 8.13 2.67
N ILE A 505 -10.23 8.99 2.38
CA ILE A 505 -10.38 9.67 1.09
C ILE A 505 -10.11 11.16 1.30
N ILE A 506 -9.16 11.73 0.54
CA ILE A 506 -8.78 13.14 0.56
C ILE A 506 -9.32 13.91 -0.65
N PHE A 507 -9.60 15.20 -0.48
CA PHE A 507 -9.94 16.12 -1.56
C PHE A 507 -9.50 17.56 -1.25
N GLY A 508 -9.08 18.31 -2.27
CA GLY A 508 -8.83 19.74 -2.16
C GLY A 508 -10.07 20.60 -2.39
N ALA A 509 -9.93 21.93 -2.29
CA ALA A 509 -10.98 22.86 -2.75
C ALA A 509 -11.41 22.56 -4.20
N PRO A 510 -12.72 22.63 -4.50
CA PRO A 510 -13.20 22.46 -5.85
C PRO A 510 -12.83 23.69 -6.71
N ARG A 511 -12.60 23.47 -8.00
CA ARG A 511 -12.20 24.52 -8.93
C ARG A 511 -13.28 25.61 -9.01
N GLY A 512 -12.87 26.87 -8.90
CA GLY A 512 -13.77 28.03 -8.88
C GLY A 512 -14.29 28.43 -7.49
N ALA A 513 -13.92 27.69 -6.43
CA ALA A 513 -14.25 28.02 -5.04
C ALA A 513 -12.99 28.33 -4.21
N GLU A 514 -12.27 29.35 -4.64
CA GLU A 514 -10.96 29.73 -4.08
C GLU A 514 -11.06 30.43 -2.72
N SER A 515 -12.25 30.87 -2.32
CA SER A 515 -12.53 31.46 -1.01
C SER A 515 -13.88 31.00 -0.48
N LEU A 516 -13.90 30.76 0.83
CA LEU A 516 -15.11 30.45 1.58
C LEU A 516 -15.95 31.72 1.75
N GLN A 517 -17.25 31.52 1.76
CA GLN A 517 -18.25 32.56 1.99
C GLN A 517 -19.18 32.14 3.12
N ARG A 518 -19.74 33.13 3.80
CA ARG A 518 -20.82 32.92 4.77
C ARG A 518 -21.91 32.04 4.19
N GLY A 519 -22.24 30.96 4.89
CA GLY A 519 -23.25 29.98 4.45
C GLY A 519 -22.73 28.89 3.50
N ASP A 520 -21.42 28.82 3.23
CA ASP A 520 -20.82 27.64 2.60
C ASP A 520 -20.87 26.43 3.54
N GLU A 521 -21.13 25.26 2.95
CA GLU A 521 -21.23 23.97 3.61
C GLU A 521 -20.75 22.85 2.67
N LEU A 522 -20.07 21.84 3.21
CA LEU A 522 -19.77 20.61 2.48
C LEU A 522 -20.98 19.69 2.53
N VAL A 523 -21.37 19.18 1.37
CA VAL A 523 -22.43 18.19 1.16
C VAL A 523 -21.77 16.87 0.81
N VAL A 524 -21.80 15.92 1.74
CA VAL A 524 -21.27 14.56 1.58
C VAL A 524 -22.44 13.63 1.28
N SER A 525 -22.45 13.06 0.08
CA SER A 525 -23.48 12.11 -0.39
C SER A 525 -22.85 10.79 -0.79
N VAL A 526 -23.57 9.69 -0.55
CA VAL A 526 -23.20 8.35 -0.98
C VAL A 526 -24.32 7.80 -1.85
N ASP A 527 -23.95 7.21 -2.98
CA ASP A 527 -24.84 6.67 -4.00
C ASP A 527 -24.65 5.14 -4.12
N PHE A 528 -25.61 4.46 -4.77
CA PHE A 528 -25.65 3.02 -5.11
C PHE A 528 -25.69 1.96 -3.98
N ASP A 529 -25.17 2.25 -2.79
CA ASP A 529 -25.25 1.40 -1.57
C ASP A 529 -25.09 2.27 -0.30
N VAL A 530 -24.94 1.64 0.88
CA VAL A 530 -24.66 2.29 2.16
C VAL A 530 -23.16 2.24 2.48
N ALA A 531 -22.60 3.37 2.93
CA ALA A 531 -21.25 3.44 3.50
C ALA A 531 -21.25 4.05 4.91
N PHE A 532 -20.24 3.74 5.70
CA PHE A 532 -20.12 4.06 7.11
C PHE A 532 -18.98 5.07 7.33
N LEU A 533 -19.34 6.33 7.60
CA LEU A 533 -18.39 7.39 7.90
C LEU A 533 -17.94 7.27 9.37
N MET A 534 -16.67 6.91 9.56
CA MET A 534 -16.00 6.75 10.85
C MET A 534 -15.53 8.10 11.44
N GLY A 535 -15.25 9.08 10.57
CA GLY A 535 -14.90 10.44 10.96
C GLY A 535 -14.68 11.35 9.75
N TYR A 536 -14.55 12.66 9.99
CA TYR A 536 -14.10 13.63 9.00
C TYR A 536 -13.09 14.60 9.61
N ARG A 537 -12.26 15.20 8.75
CA ARG A 537 -11.41 16.34 9.08
C ARG A 537 -11.43 17.34 7.94
N ILE A 538 -11.72 18.60 8.28
CA ILE A 538 -11.68 19.70 7.32
C ILE A 538 -10.59 20.68 7.75
N SER A 539 -9.77 21.09 6.79
CA SER A 539 -8.61 21.96 6.96
C SER A 539 -8.78 23.20 6.08
N CYS A 540 -8.76 24.38 6.70
CA CYS A 540 -8.92 25.68 6.06
C CYS A 540 -7.76 26.61 6.39
N SER A 541 -7.36 27.50 5.49
CA SER A 541 -6.44 28.58 5.85
C SER A 541 -7.19 29.68 6.58
N GLY A 542 -6.52 30.36 7.52
CA GLY A 542 -6.93 31.69 7.94
C GLY A 542 -6.90 32.71 6.78
N ASP A 543 -7.50 33.87 7.01
CA ASP A 543 -7.39 35.07 6.15
C ASP A 543 -6.11 35.87 6.49
#